data_AF-A0A511B4L9-F1
#
_entry.id   AF-A0A511B4L9-F1
#
_cell.length_a   1.000
_cell.length_b   1.000
_cell.length_c   1.000
_cell.angle_alpha   90.00
_cell.angle_beta   90.00
_cell.angle_gamma   90.00
#
_symmetry.space_group_name_H-M   'P 1'
#
loop_
_entity.id
_entity.type
_entity.pdbx_description
1 polymer ?
#
loop_
_entity_poly.entity_id
_entity_poly.type
_entity_poly.pdbx_seq_one_letter_code
_entity_poly.pdbx_strand_id
1 'polypeptide(L)'
;MTFSIVARCSRTGQFGMAVSSSSPAVASRCAFARAGVGVVATQNVTDPRLGPSGLDLLERGATASECRDILVRGNEFRAFRQLVVLDRNGETALWAGDRILGCHASAGGTNVAAAGNMLAHAGVPEAMKTAFENSDPALELGERLLLAMEAGLAAGGEAGPVHSAGMIVVEEQSWPLVDLRVDWSENPLSDLRQLWALWKPQMHDYVTRGLNPLSAPSYGVPGDE
;
A
#
# COMPACT_ATOMS: atom_id res chain seq x y z
N MET A 1 -15.00 3.46 3.60
CA MET A 1 -14.17 3.75 4.77
C MET A 1 -12.84 3.12 4.49
N THR A 2 -11.76 3.89 4.49
CA THR A 2 -10.41 3.36 4.22
C THR A 2 -9.36 4.33 4.72
N PHE A 3 -8.24 3.83 5.23
CA PHE A 3 -6.98 4.59 5.24
C PHE A 3 -5.85 3.73 4.68
N SER A 4 -4.93 4.37 3.97
CA SER A 4 -3.84 3.71 3.28
C SER A 4 -2.59 4.58 3.21
N ILE A 5 -1.46 3.93 2.98
CA ILE A 5 -0.17 4.55 2.73
C ILE A 5 0.53 3.84 1.58
N VAL A 6 1.08 4.63 0.65
CA VAL A 6 2.01 4.17 -0.38
C VAL A 6 3.40 4.71 -0.06
N ALA A 7 4.44 3.94 -0.35
CA ALA A 7 5.80 4.38 -0.14
C ALA A 7 6.82 3.72 -1.06
N ARG A 8 7.98 4.39 -1.18
CA ARG A 8 9.17 3.91 -1.87
C ARG A 8 10.33 3.91 -0.89
N CYS A 9 11.11 2.83 -0.89
CA CYS A 9 12.39 2.79 -0.20
C CYS A 9 13.48 3.30 -1.15
N SER A 10 14.09 4.45 -0.86
CA SER A 10 15.16 5.02 -1.70
C SER A 10 16.44 4.18 -1.73
N ARG A 11 16.67 3.37 -0.68
CA ARG A 11 17.83 2.48 -0.55
C ARG A 11 17.72 1.22 -1.41
N THR A 12 16.58 0.54 -1.36
CA THR A 12 16.38 -0.75 -2.04
C THR A 12 15.65 -0.60 -3.37
N GLY A 13 15.03 0.56 -3.64
CA GLY A 13 14.16 0.75 -4.81
C GLY A 13 12.79 0.08 -4.68
N GLN A 14 12.51 -0.58 -3.55
CA GLN A 14 11.22 -1.22 -3.29
C GLN A 14 10.08 -0.20 -3.32
N PHE A 15 8.94 -0.65 -3.81
CA PHE A 15 7.66 0.05 -3.71
C PHE A 15 6.70 -0.76 -2.85
N GLY A 16 5.84 -0.09 -2.11
CA GLY A 16 4.84 -0.80 -1.33
C GLY A 16 3.65 0.06 -0.95
N MET A 17 2.61 -0.63 -0.50
CA MET A 17 1.39 -0.05 0.00
C MET A 17 0.83 -0.89 1.13
N ALA A 18 0.28 -0.22 2.14
CA ALA A 18 -0.56 -0.86 3.14
C ALA A 18 -1.92 -0.13 3.22
N VAL A 19 -2.97 -0.88 3.55
CA VAL A 19 -4.34 -0.38 3.57
C VAL A 19 -5.18 -1.14 4.58
N SER A 20 -6.13 -0.46 5.23
CA SER A 20 -7.13 -1.08 6.10
C SER A 20 -8.52 -0.47 5.85
N SER A 21 -9.55 -1.28 6.07
CA SER A 21 -10.95 -0.90 5.87
C SER A 21 -11.91 -1.70 6.73
N SER A 22 -13.03 -1.11 7.12
CA SER A 22 -14.25 -1.82 7.56
C SER A 22 -14.87 -2.78 6.53
N SER A 23 -14.58 -2.62 5.24
CA SER A 23 -15.07 -3.52 4.19
C SER A 23 -14.14 -4.73 4.01
N PRO A 24 -14.63 -5.89 3.58
CA PRO A 24 -13.79 -7.07 3.35
C PRO A 24 -12.81 -6.88 2.19
N ALA A 25 -11.74 -7.67 2.22
CA ALA A 25 -10.77 -7.86 1.14
C ALA A 25 -10.24 -6.56 0.50
N VAL A 26 -9.95 -5.53 1.32
CA VAL A 26 -9.61 -4.19 0.82
C VAL A 26 -8.35 -4.18 -0.04
N ALA A 27 -7.31 -4.94 0.33
CA ALA A 27 -6.03 -4.93 -0.36
C ALA A 27 -6.17 -5.34 -1.83
N SER A 28 -6.90 -6.42 -2.11
CA SER A 28 -7.12 -6.90 -3.50
C SER A 28 -7.76 -5.89 -4.45
N ARG A 29 -8.52 -4.94 -3.90
CA ARG A 29 -9.30 -3.97 -4.67
C ARG A 29 -8.62 -2.62 -4.77
N CYS A 30 -7.76 -2.31 -3.80
CA CYS A 30 -7.23 -0.96 -3.61
C CYS A 30 -5.73 -0.86 -3.80
N ALA A 31 -4.96 -1.94 -3.63
CA ALA A 31 -3.49 -1.89 -3.55
C ALA A 31 -2.80 -2.49 -4.78
N PHE A 32 -2.11 -1.63 -5.54
CA PHE A 32 -1.40 -2.04 -6.75
C PHE A 32 0.00 -1.44 -6.75
N ALA A 33 1.01 -2.29 -6.92
CA ALA A 33 2.40 -1.89 -7.04
C ALA A 33 3.09 -2.70 -8.14
N ARG A 34 4.10 -2.12 -8.80
CA ARG A 34 4.92 -2.80 -9.82
C ARG A 34 6.39 -2.43 -9.63
N ALA A 35 7.23 -3.47 -9.58
CA ALA A 35 8.68 -3.38 -9.46
C ALA A 35 9.26 -2.37 -10.46
N GLY A 36 10.11 -1.45 -10.00
CA GLY A 36 10.73 -0.41 -10.83
C GLY A 36 9.78 0.62 -11.47
N VAL A 37 8.47 0.55 -11.21
CA VAL A 37 7.45 1.38 -11.87
C VAL A 37 6.79 2.36 -10.90
N GLY A 38 6.19 1.86 -9.83
CA GLY A 38 5.47 2.71 -8.87
C GLY A 38 4.33 2.01 -8.14
N VAL A 39 3.47 2.82 -7.51
CA VAL A 39 2.29 2.39 -6.74
C VAL A 39 1.08 3.22 -7.15
N VAL A 40 -0.07 2.57 -7.28
CA VAL A 40 -1.37 3.21 -7.50
C VAL A 40 -2.38 2.65 -6.52
N ALA A 41 -2.87 3.50 -5.62
CA ALA A 41 -3.98 3.21 -4.74
C ALA A 41 -5.29 3.77 -5.30
N THR A 42 -6.37 3.01 -5.22
CA THR A 42 -7.73 3.48 -5.54
C THR A 42 -8.72 3.08 -4.45
N GLN A 43 -9.37 4.06 -3.82
CA GLN A 43 -10.22 3.84 -2.64
C GLN A 43 -11.48 4.74 -2.64
N ASN A 44 -12.20 4.76 -1.50
CA ASN A 44 -13.58 5.23 -1.34
C ASN A 44 -14.59 4.30 -2.05
N VAL A 45 -15.26 4.74 -3.11
CA VAL A 45 -15.97 3.82 -4.01
C VAL A 45 -14.95 3.40 -5.06
N THR A 46 -14.13 2.42 -4.69
CA THR A 46 -12.97 2.01 -5.50
C THR A 46 -13.36 1.51 -6.90
N ASP A 47 -12.49 1.75 -7.87
CA ASP A 47 -12.54 1.13 -9.19
C ASP A 47 -11.20 0.41 -9.44
N PRO A 48 -11.12 -0.91 -9.17
CA PRO A 48 -9.88 -1.67 -9.21
C PRO A 48 -9.15 -1.60 -10.57
N ARG A 49 -9.86 -1.26 -11.65
CA ARG A 49 -9.28 -1.12 -13.01
C ARG A 49 -8.28 0.03 -13.09
N LEU A 50 -8.40 1.04 -12.22
CA LEU A 50 -7.52 2.21 -12.20
C LEU A 50 -6.10 1.87 -11.73
N GLY A 51 -5.93 0.85 -10.89
CA GLY A 51 -4.63 0.40 -10.41
C GLY A 51 -3.70 -0.04 -11.55
N PRO A 52 -4.04 -1.13 -12.28
CA PRO A 52 -3.25 -1.60 -13.41
C PRO A 52 -3.10 -0.55 -14.51
N SER A 53 -4.17 0.18 -14.84
CA SER A 53 -4.12 1.24 -15.87
C SER A 53 -3.14 2.35 -15.48
N GLY A 54 -3.09 2.73 -14.21
CA GLY A 54 -2.15 3.72 -13.71
C GLY A 54 -0.70 3.22 -13.73
N LEU A 55 -0.47 1.98 -13.35
CA LEU A 55 0.86 1.37 -13.43
C LEU A 55 1.36 1.30 -14.88
N ASP A 56 0.48 1.02 -15.85
CA ASP A 56 0.85 1.03 -17.27
C ASP A 56 1.23 2.44 -17.78
N LEU A 57 0.59 3.49 -17.26
CA LEU A 57 0.96 4.87 -17.57
C LEU A 57 2.33 5.23 -16.99
N LEU A 58 2.57 4.88 -15.72
CA LEU A 58 3.86 5.10 -15.05
C LEU A 58 4.99 4.34 -15.75
N GLU A 59 4.74 3.11 -16.18
CA GLU A 59 5.72 2.30 -16.91
C GLU A 59 6.10 2.93 -18.25
N ARG A 60 5.15 3.60 -18.91
CA ARG A 60 5.37 4.38 -20.15
C ARG A 60 6.01 5.74 -19.91
N GLY A 61 6.36 6.07 -18.67
CA GLY A 61 7.12 7.27 -18.31
C GLY A 61 6.28 8.46 -17.87
N ALA A 62 4.97 8.30 -17.63
CA ALA A 62 4.17 9.35 -17.00
C ALA A 62 4.67 9.62 -15.58
N THR A 63 4.74 10.89 -15.19
CA THR A 63 4.90 11.29 -13.78
C THR A 63 3.67 10.91 -12.96
N ALA A 64 3.79 10.91 -11.63
CA ALA A 64 2.65 10.66 -10.74
C ALA A 64 1.46 11.60 -11.04
N SER A 65 1.75 12.88 -11.30
CA SER A 65 0.73 13.89 -11.61
C SER A 65 0.06 13.65 -12.97
N GLU A 66 0.83 13.36 -14.02
CA GLU A 66 0.27 13.04 -15.34
C GLU A 66 -0.58 11.77 -15.30
N CYS A 67 -0.10 10.74 -14.61
CA CYS A 67 -0.84 9.49 -14.41
C CYS A 67 -2.19 9.77 -13.73
N ARG A 68 -2.20 10.47 -12.59
CA ARG A 68 -3.42 10.90 -11.90
C ARG A 68 -4.36 11.65 -12.86
N ASP A 69 -3.87 12.66 -13.58
CA ASP A 69 -4.71 13.51 -14.41
C ASP A 69 -5.29 12.77 -15.62
N ILE A 70 -4.57 11.79 -16.18
CA ILE A 70 -5.08 10.90 -17.22
C ILE A 70 -6.17 9.98 -16.67
N LEU A 71 -5.93 9.32 -15.53
CA LEU A 71 -6.91 8.43 -14.90
C LEU A 71 -8.19 9.17 -14.51
N VAL A 72 -8.06 10.38 -13.95
CA VAL A 72 -9.20 11.21 -13.56
C VAL A 72 -10.00 11.66 -14.77
N ARG A 73 -9.34 12.20 -15.81
CA ARG A 73 -10.05 12.64 -17.04
C ARG A 73 -10.75 11.49 -17.75
N GLY A 74 -10.16 10.30 -17.74
CA GLY A 74 -10.73 9.10 -18.36
C GLY A 74 -11.83 8.42 -17.54
N ASN A 75 -12.09 8.84 -16.30
CA ASN A 75 -13.07 8.20 -15.42
C ASN A 75 -14.37 9.02 -15.31
N GLU A 76 -15.47 8.47 -15.82
CA GLU A 76 -16.82 9.05 -15.72
C GLU A 76 -17.24 9.28 -14.26
N PHE A 77 -16.91 8.33 -13.38
CA PHE A 77 -17.25 8.34 -11.96
C PHE A 77 -16.12 8.86 -11.06
N ARG A 78 -15.20 9.68 -11.61
CA ARG A 78 -14.05 10.27 -10.86
C ARG A 78 -14.44 10.97 -9.56
N ALA A 79 -15.65 11.55 -9.53
CA ALA A 79 -16.26 12.19 -8.36
C ALA A 79 -16.28 11.27 -7.12
N PHE A 80 -16.39 9.96 -7.32
CA PHE A 80 -16.47 8.97 -6.24
C PHE A 80 -15.12 8.35 -5.87
N ARG A 81 -14.04 8.69 -6.58
CA ARG A 81 -12.73 8.07 -6.42
C ARG A 81 -11.83 8.90 -5.51
N GLN A 82 -11.02 8.20 -4.73
CA GLN A 82 -9.83 8.77 -4.09
C GLN A 82 -8.62 8.00 -4.61
N LEU A 83 -7.63 8.71 -5.15
CA LEU A 83 -6.43 8.11 -5.73
C LEU A 83 -5.17 8.59 -5.02
N VAL A 84 -4.22 7.68 -4.87
CA VAL A 84 -2.84 7.99 -4.46
C VAL A 84 -1.92 7.34 -5.46
N VAL A 85 -1.06 8.14 -6.10
CA VAL A 85 -0.08 7.67 -7.08
C VAL A 85 1.30 8.02 -6.57
N LEU A 86 2.23 7.08 -6.65
CA LEU A 86 3.64 7.25 -6.35
C LEU A 86 4.45 6.70 -7.53
N ASP A 87 5.26 7.53 -8.17
CA ASP A 87 6.06 7.13 -9.32
C ASP A 87 7.47 6.69 -8.95
N ARG A 88 8.24 6.27 -9.96
CA ARG A 88 9.60 5.77 -9.79
C ARG A 88 10.60 6.78 -9.24
N ASN A 89 10.32 8.07 -9.39
CA ASN A 89 11.17 9.17 -8.93
C ASN A 89 10.86 9.55 -7.48
N GLY A 90 9.81 8.95 -6.89
CA GLY A 90 9.37 9.27 -5.54
C GLY A 90 8.39 10.45 -5.49
N GLU A 91 7.89 10.93 -6.64
CA GLU A 91 6.86 11.97 -6.66
C GLU A 91 5.50 11.38 -6.36
N THR A 92 4.67 12.14 -5.65
CA THR A 92 3.33 11.71 -5.26
C THR A 92 2.25 12.61 -5.85
N ALA A 93 1.13 12.00 -6.20
CA ALA A 93 -0.03 12.68 -6.74
C ALA A 93 -1.30 12.15 -6.08
N LEU A 94 -2.14 13.08 -5.65
CA LEU A 94 -3.35 12.80 -4.87
C LEU A 94 -4.58 13.30 -5.62
N TRP A 95 -5.65 12.52 -5.62
CA TRP A 95 -6.97 12.96 -6.09
C TRP A 95 -8.03 12.63 -5.06
N ALA A 96 -8.90 13.61 -4.80
CA ALA A 96 -10.07 13.47 -3.97
C ALA A 96 -11.30 13.97 -4.76
N GLY A 97 -12.17 13.05 -5.18
CA GLY A 97 -13.43 13.42 -5.82
C GLY A 97 -14.39 14.13 -4.86
N ASP A 98 -15.28 14.95 -5.39
CA ASP A 98 -16.27 15.74 -4.66
C ASP A 98 -17.38 14.90 -3.99
N ARG A 99 -17.44 13.59 -4.25
CA ARG A 99 -18.39 12.63 -3.67
C ARG A 99 -17.71 11.62 -2.75
N ILE A 100 -16.54 11.95 -2.20
CA ILE A 100 -15.91 11.13 -1.15
C ILE A 100 -16.78 11.11 0.11
N LEU A 101 -16.89 9.93 0.71
CA LEU A 101 -17.73 9.70 1.87
C LEU A 101 -17.04 10.18 3.16
N GLY A 102 -17.80 10.91 3.98
CA GLY A 102 -17.39 11.33 5.32
C GLY A 102 -16.17 12.24 5.36
N CYS A 103 -15.53 12.29 6.54
CA CYS A 103 -14.26 12.99 6.69
C CYS A 103 -13.19 12.30 5.83
N HIS A 104 -12.50 13.07 5.01
CA HIS A 104 -11.45 12.58 4.15
C HIS A 104 -10.29 13.57 4.14
N ALA A 105 -9.09 13.02 3.98
CA ALA A 105 -7.87 13.80 3.91
C ALA A 105 -6.80 12.99 3.17
N SER A 106 -5.72 13.67 2.84
CA SER A 106 -4.53 13.08 2.23
C SER A 106 -3.31 13.91 2.59
N ALA A 107 -2.17 13.25 2.73
CA ALA A 107 -0.89 13.84 3.04
C ALA A 107 0.16 13.26 2.09
N GLY A 108 0.83 14.13 1.34
CA GLY A 108 1.86 13.75 0.37
C GLY A 108 3.24 14.22 0.80
N GLY A 109 4.26 13.47 0.41
CA GLY A 109 5.67 13.79 0.60
C GLY A 109 6.54 13.07 -0.43
N THR A 110 7.84 13.27 -0.34
CA THR A 110 8.80 12.56 -1.20
C THR A 110 8.88 11.10 -0.77
N ASN A 111 8.70 10.18 -1.71
CA ASN A 111 8.67 8.72 -1.51
C ASN A 111 7.53 8.20 -0.61
N VAL A 112 6.56 9.02 -0.22
CA VAL A 112 5.46 8.57 0.66
C VAL A 112 4.21 9.42 0.47
N ALA A 113 3.05 8.78 0.47
CA ALA A 113 1.77 9.47 0.60
C ALA A 113 0.75 8.60 1.33
N ALA A 114 -0.07 9.24 2.16
CA ALA A 114 -1.16 8.61 2.88
C ALA A 114 -2.50 9.28 2.52
N ALA A 115 -3.58 8.53 2.54
CA ALA A 115 -4.92 9.06 2.30
C ALA A 115 -5.99 8.23 2.99
N GLY A 116 -7.11 8.86 3.31
CA GLY A 116 -8.28 8.15 3.83
C GLY A 116 -9.62 8.84 3.59
N ASN A 117 -10.68 8.07 3.77
CA ASN A 117 -12.08 8.46 3.71
C ASN A 117 -12.87 7.80 4.84
N MET A 118 -13.96 8.44 5.26
CA MET A 118 -14.70 8.09 6.49
C MET A 118 -13.78 8.01 7.71
N LEU A 119 -12.83 8.94 7.80
CA LEU A 119 -11.87 9.05 8.89
C LEU A 119 -12.55 9.53 10.17
N ALA A 120 -11.96 9.19 11.33
CA ALA A 120 -12.35 9.80 12.59
C ALA A 120 -12.11 11.32 12.58
N HIS A 121 -11.01 11.76 11.97
CA HIS A 121 -10.70 13.17 11.69
C HIS A 121 -9.65 13.32 10.57
N ALA A 122 -9.48 14.54 10.06
CA ALA A 122 -8.63 14.83 8.91
C ALA A 122 -7.11 14.69 9.16
N GLY A 123 -6.69 14.53 10.42
CA GLY A 123 -5.26 14.44 10.79
C GLY A 123 -4.65 13.05 10.65
N VAL A 124 -5.47 12.01 10.44
CA VAL A 124 -5.01 10.61 10.37
C VAL A 124 -3.93 10.40 9.29
N PRO A 125 -4.09 10.84 8.02
CA PRO A 125 -3.05 10.65 7.00
C PRO A 125 -1.72 11.35 7.32
N GLU A 126 -1.75 12.53 7.96
CA GLU A 126 -0.52 13.23 8.33
C GLU A 126 0.24 12.47 9.43
N ALA A 127 -0.49 11.89 10.40
CA ALA A 127 0.11 11.03 11.42
C ALA A 127 0.79 9.79 10.81
N MET A 128 0.14 9.15 9.83
CA MET A 128 0.71 8.01 9.10
C MET A 128 1.98 8.40 8.34
N LYS A 129 1.93 9.49 7.56
CA LYS A 129 3.08 10.01 6.81
C LYS A 129 4.24 10.35 7.76
N THR A 130 3.96 11.08 8.84
CA THR A 130 4.97 11.48 9.83
C THR A 130 5.63 10.26 10.49
N ALA A 131 4.84 9.24 10.84
CA ALA A 131 5.39 8.00 11.40
C ALA A 131 6.29 7.26 10.41
N PHE A 132 5.93 7.22 9.12
CA PHE A 132 6.78 6.64 8.08
C PHE A 132 8.10 7.42 7.89
N GLU A 133 8.01 8.76 7.85
CA GLU A 133 9.17 9.64 7.68
C GLU A 133 10.14 9.56 8.87
N ASN A 134 9.62 9.41 10.09
CA ASN A 134 10.41 9.30 11.31
C ASN A 134 10.87 7.86 11.64
N SER A 135 10.34 6.85 10.94
CA SER A 135 10.78 5.46 11.12
C SER A 135 12.23 5.28 10.65
N ASP A 136 12.94 4.35 11.30
CA ASP A 136 14.33 4.06 10.93
C ASP A 136 14.42 3.59 9.46
N PRO A 137 15.16 4.30 8.58
CA PRO A 137 15.29 3.93 7.17
C PRO A 137 16.04 2.61 6.96
N ALA A 138 16.71 2.07 7.98
CA ALA A 138 17.35 0.76 7.96
C ALA A 138 16.34 -0.40 8.02
N LEU A 139 15.10 -0.15 8.48
CA LEU A 139 14.05 -1.15 8.51
C LEU A 139 13.57 -1.53 7.10
N GLU A 140 13.07 -2.76 6.97
CA GLU A 140 12.36 -3.23 5.79
C GLU A 140 11.16 -2.32 5.46
N LEU A 141 10.87 -2.14 4.16
CA LEU A 141 9.78 -1.25 3.76
C LEU A 141 8.43 -1.70 4.37
N GLY A 142 8.19 -3.02 4.44
CA GLY A 142 6.98 -3.57 5.06
C GLY A 142 6.81 -3.22 6.54
N GLU A 143 7.91 -3.17 7.29
CA GLU A 143 7.91 -2.76 8.70
C GLU A 143 7.49 -1.29 8.84
N ARG A 144 8.07 -0.42 8.00
CA ARG A 144 7.80 1.02 8.01
C ARG A 144 6.36 1.33 7.60
N LEU A 145 5.82 0.58 6.64
CA LEU A 145 4.41 0.66 6.25
C LEU A 145 3.49 0.29 7.42
N LEU A 146 3.79 -0.79 8.15
CA LEU A 146 3.00 -1.19 9.32
C LEU A 146 3.05 -0.17 10.46
N LEU A 147 4.23 0.38 10.76
CA LEU A 147 4.36 1.46 11.76
C LEU A 147 3.48 2.66 11.41
N ALA A 148 3.42 3.02 10.13
CA ALA A 148 2.54 4.09 9.66
C ALA A 148 1.06 3.75 9.80
N MET A 149 0.65 2.53 9.46
CA MET A 149 -0.73 2.07 9.64
C MET A 149 -1.16 2.07 11.11
N GLU A 150 -0.29 1.64 12.01
CA GLU A 150 -0.53 1.67 13.46
C GLU A 150 -0.64 3.09 13.99
N ALA A 151 0.21 4.01 13.53
CA ALA A 151 0.09 5.43 13.87
C ALA A 151 -1.23 6.03 13.37
N GLY A 152 -1.67 5.64 12.17
CA GLY A 152 -2.98 6.03 11.64
C GLY A 152 -4.14 5.53 12.51
N LEU A 153 -4.10 4.26 12.92
CA LEU A 153 -5.09 3.69 13.82
C LEU A 153 -5.07 4.38 15.20
N ALA A 154 -3.89 4.63 15.77
CA ALA A 154 -3.73 5.31 17.05
C ALA A 154 -4.19 6.78 17.01
N ALA A 155 -4.06 7.46 15.88
CA ALA A 155 -4.64 8.79 15.66
C ALA A 155 -6.18 8.75 15.57
N GLY A 156 -6.78 7.58 15.35
CA GLY A 156 -8.22 7.37 15.34
C GLY A 156 -8.71 6.57 14.15
N GLY A 157 -7.90 6.40 13.10
CA GLY A 157 -8.24 5.59 11.93
C GLY A 157 -9.54 6.01 11.24
N GLU A 158 -10.39 5.01 10.95
CA GLU A 158 -11.76 5.24 10.49
C GLU A 158 -12.67 5.68 11.63
N ALA A 159 -13.79 6.36 11.30
CA ALA A 159 -14.80 6.70 12.29
C ALA A 159 -15.50 5.47 12.92
N GLY A 160 -15.36 4.29 12.29
CA GLY A 160 -15.90 3.01 12.76
C GLY A 160 -14.81 1.93 12.82
N PRO A 161 -15.16 0.70 13.23
CA PRO A 161 -14.21 -0.42 13.30
C PRO A 161 -13.73 -0.83 11.91
N VAL A 162 -12.48 -1.28 11.82
CA VAL A 162 -11.90 -1.87 10.61
C VAL A 162 -11.97 -3.39 10.67
N HIS A 163 -12.17 -4.04 9.52
CA HIS A 163 -12.30 -5.49 9.43
C HIS A 163 -11.34 -6.16 8.45
N SER A 164 -10.70 -5.42 7.55
CA SER A 164 -9.66 -5.96 6.68
C SER A 164 -8.43 -5.07 6.65
N ALA A 165 -7.29 -5.69 6.36
CA ALA A 165 -6.04 -5.01 6.14
C ALA A 165 -5.16 -5.81 5.18
N GLY A 166 -4.23 -5.15 4.51
CA GLY A 166 -3.21 -5.86 3.76
C GLY A 166 -2.05 -4.97 3.36
N MET A 167 -0.99 -5.62 2.91
CA MET A 167 0.26 -4.99 2.52
C MET A 167 0.82 -5.70 1.29
N ILE A 168 1.21 -4.90 0.29
CA ILE A 168 1.97 -5.34 -0.87
C ILE A 168 3.30 -4.62 -0.91
N VAL A 169 4.40 -5.34 -1.15
CA VAL A 169 5.73 -4.81 -1.42
C VAL A 169 6.31 -5.52 -2.63
N VAL A 170 6.84 -4.74 -3.57
CA VAL A 170 7.50 -5.21 -4.79
C VAL A 170 8.93 -4.69 -4.83
N GLU A 171 9.81 -5.45 -5.48
CA GLU A 171 11.24 -5.13 -5.57
C GLU A 171 11.72 -5.22 -7.03
N GLU A 172 12.27 -6.37 -7.43
CA GLU A 172 12.82 -6.61 -8.76
C GLU A 172 11.96 -7.53 -9.62
N GLN A 173 11.33 -8.53 -8.99
CA GLN A 173 10.65 -9.61 -9.70
C GLN A 173 9.27 -9.17 -10.21
N SER A 174 8.74 -9.92 -11.18
CA SER A 174 7.39 -9.70 -11.74
C SER A 174 6.26 -10.04 -10.75
N TRP A 175 6.60 -10.68 -9.63
CA TRP A 175 5.71 -10.99 -8.51
C TRP A 175 6.11 -10.19 -7.26
N PRO A 176 5.19 -9.98 -6.30
CA PRO A 176 5.49 -9.26 -5.07
C PRO A 176 6.48 -10.01 -4.17
N LEU A 177 7.37 -9.26 -3.52
CA LEU A 177 8.21 -9.74 -2.41
C LEU A 177 7.36 -10.00 -1.15
N VAL A 178 6.31 -9.21 -0.97
CA VAL A 178 5.34 -9.34 0.12
C VAL A 178 3.94 -9.11 -0.45
N ASP A 179 3.02 -10.04 -0.20
CA ASP A 179 1.58 -9.86 -0.41
C ASP A 179 0.85 -10.56 0.74
N LEU A 180 0.57 -9.79 1.78
CA LEU A 180 -0.05 -10.28 3.02
C LEU A 180 -1.42 -9.64 3.19
N ARG A 181 -2.42 -10.48 3.49
CA ARG A 181 -3.81 -10.07 3.52
C ARG A 181 -4.56 -10.67 4.69
N VAL A 182 -5.30 -9.82 5.39
CA VAL A 182 -6.34 -10.18 6.34
C VAL A 182 -7.64 -9.67 5.75
N ASP A 183 -8.35 -10.55 5.05
CA ASP A 183 -9.52 -10.14 4.26
C ASP A 183 -10.79 -9.94 5.13
N TRP A 184 -10.82 -10.51 6.34
CA TRP A 184 -11.82 -10.25 7.38
C TRP A 184 -11.30 -10.68 8.77
N SER A 185 -11.39 -9.80 9.76
CA SER A 185 -11.06 -10.04 11.17
C SER A 185 -11.67 -8.95 12.06
N GLU A 186 -11.79 -9.20 13.36
CA GLU A 186 -12.11 -8.15 14.35
C GLU A 186 -10.90 -7.26 14.66
N ASN A 187 -9.67 -7.73 14.39
CA ASN A 187 -8.42 -7.01 14.69
C ASN A 187 -7.44 -7.06 13.50
N PRO A 188 -7.84 -6.60 12.30
CA PRO A 188 -7.11 -6.91 11.07
C PRO A 188 -5.68 -6.38 11.02
N LEU A 189 -5.38 -5.23 11.64
CA LEU A 189 -4.01 -4.70 11.68
C LEU A 189 -3.11 -5.49 12.63
N SER A 190 -3.64 -5.98 13.76
CA SER A 190 -2.89 -6.86 14.67
C SER A 190 -2.57 -8.20 14.00
N ASP A 191 -3.54 -8.75 13.26
CA ASP A 191 -3.34 -10.01 12.53
C ASP A 191 -2.34 -9.82 11.37
N LEU A 192 -2.40 -8.68 10.67
CA LEU A 192 -1.42 -8.35 9.62
C LEU A 192 -0.01 -8.21 10.19
N ARG A 193 0.13 -7.62 11.39
CA ARG A 193 1.41 -7.53 12.13
C ARG A 193 1.97 -8.92 12.46
N GLN A 194 1.13 -9.86 12.86
CA GLN A 194 1.53 -11.25 13.11
C GLN A 194 1.96 -11.96 11.82
N LEU A 195 1.21 -11.79 10.73
CA LEU A 195 1.58 -12.33 9.41
C LEU A 195 2.93 -11.78 8.95
N TRP A 196 3.18 -10.49 9.16
CA TRP A 196 4.46 -9.87 8.82
C TRP A 196 5.62 -10.43 9.64
N ALA A 197 5.44 -10.60 10.96
CA ALA A 197 6.47 -11.20 11.81
C ALA A 197 6.86 -12.62 11.36
N LEU A 198 5.89 -13.39 10.86
CA LEU A 198 6.12 -14.71 10.26
C LEU A 198 6.82 -14.63 8.90
N TRP A 199 6.41 -13.71 8.03
CA TRP A 199 6.88 -13.61 6.65
C TRP A 199 8.26 -12.95 6.50
N LYS A 200 8.52 -11.88 7.26
CA LYS A 200 9.73 -11.05 7.17
C LYS A 200 11.03 -11.84 7.15
N PRO A 201 11.30 -12.82 8.04
CA PRO A 201 12.59 -13.52 8.05
C PRO A 201 12.83 -14.42 6.83
N GLN A 202 11.77 -14.80 6.09
CA GLN A 202 11.84 -15.78 5.01
C GLN A 202 11.57 -15.19 3.61
N MET A 203 11.15 -13.92 3.50
CA MET A 203 10.69 -13.33 2.24
C MET A 203 11.73 -13.40 1.11
N HIS A 204 13.01 -13.14 1.41
CA HIS A 204 14.10 -13.24 0.43
C HIS A 204 14.50 -14.68 0.11
N ASP A 205 14.29 -15.61 1.04
CA ASP A 205 14.49 -17.05 0.78
C ASP A 205 13.49 -17.53 -0.26
N TYR A 206 12.24 -17.05 -0.23
CA TYR A 206 11.25 -17.39 -1.24
C TYR A 206 11.57 -16.81 -2.62
N VAL A 207 12.25 -15.66 -2.70
CA VAL A 207 12.82 -15.18 -3.97
C VAL A 207 13.90 -16.13 -4.46
N THR A 208 14.84 -16.49 -3.58
CA THR A 208 15.93 -17.44 -3.91
C THR A 208 15.38 -18.78 -4.37
N ARG A 209 14.36 -19.32 -3.72
CA ARG A 209 13.67 -20.57 -4.12
C ARG A 209 13.07 -20.47 -5.52
N GLY A 210 12.47 -19.32 -5.86
CA GLY A 210 11.90 -19.08 -7.18
C GLY A 210 12.95 -18.98 -8.30
N LEU A 211 14.10 -18.38 -8.01
CA LEU A 211 15.16 -18.11 -9.00
C LEU A 211 16.20 -19.24 -9.11
N ASN A 212 16.67 -19.73 -7.97
CA ASN A 212 17.68 -20.79 -7.86
C ASN A 212 17.45 -21.62 -6.58
N PRO A 213 16.60 -22.67 -6.66
CA PRO A 213 16.27 -23.49 -5.50
C PRO A 213 17.48 -24.25 -4.90
N LEU A 214 18.58 -24.43 -5.65
CA LEU A 214 19.80 -25.09 -5.14
C LEU A 214 20.56 -24.24 -4.13
N SER A 215 20.34 -22.93 -4.11
CA SER A 215 20.99 -21.99 -3.18
C SER A 215 20.06 -21.53 -2.06
N ALA A 216 18.82 -22.03 -2.02
CA ALA A 216 17.86 -21.68 -1.01
C ALA A 216 18.06 -22.48 0.29
N PRO A 217 17.76 -21.89 1.47
CA PRO A 217 17.64 -22.66 2.69
C PRO A 217 16.54 -23.73 2.57
N SER A 218 16.77 -24.88 3.20
CA SER A 218 15.77 -25.95 3.39
C SER A 218 14.48 -25.39 4.00
N TYR A 219 13.34 -25.99 3.67
CA TYR A 219 12.03 -25.64 4.19
C TYR A 219 11.86 -26.08 5.66
N GLY A 220 12.64 -27.06 6.14
CA GLY A 220 12.51 -27.64 7.47
C GLY A 220 11.22 -28.43 7.66
N VAL A 221 10.68 -29.01 6.59
CA VAL A 221 9.37 -29.71 6.56
C VAL A 221 9.53 -31.19 6.19
N PRO A 222 8.52 -32.04 6.47
CA PRO A 222 8.54 -33.43 6.00
C PRO A 222 8.76 -33.51 4.48
N GLY A 223 9.81 -34.25 4.06
CA GLY A 223 10.24 -34.35 2.66
C GLY A 223 11.54 -33.60 2.31
N ASP A 224 12.15 -32.90 3.27
CA ASP A 224 13.48 -32.26 3.15
C ASP A 224 14.65 -33.17 3.56
N GLU A 225 14.42 -34.48 3.65
CA GLU A 225 15.45 -35.49 3.98
C GLU A 225 16.22 -35.98 2.74
#